data_AF-A0A9E3J2L2-F1
#
_entry.id   AF-A0A9E3J2L2-F1
#
_cell.length_a   1.000
_cell.length_b   1.000
_cell.length_c   1.000
_cell.angle_alpha   90.00
_cell.angle_beta   90.00
_cell.angle_gamma   90.00
#
_symmetry.space_group_name_H-M   'P 1'
#
loop_
_entity.id
_entity.type
_entity.pdbx_description
1 polymer ?
#
loop_
_entity_poly.entity_id
_entity_poly.type
_entity_poly.pdbx_seq_one_letter_code
_entity_poly.pdbx_strand_id
1 'polypeptide(L)'
;MSDSAVVAERTGEQREAAVPVRLAAVFLPAPLPREGRIAFWDPEGAPLPAEHPKADAASPERTELTVVRPHGAGVRRRTAPALSLPVGAALPLLVRARRDPAAHPATACWGAAALHALRLTARGRLLPGLTATGHDAWRAGPLDPDDIAHLRAVAAALPHEGHAVPLTGPGPLRLPEPEALMRAFLDAVADTLPRTPAAPFASGKPFAARAPQRLPHAHDWAAEVAAGMDAGVRISLRLDLSAYNLFNADADGARSAGAAIVQVHSLADPTLVADAAALWAGDADAVFGPRARVDAALAVRRAARVWPPLDRLSEQDVPDVLALSDEELGDL
;
A
#
# COMPACT_ATOMS: atom_id res chain seq x y z
N MET A 1 27.91 52.17 -34.93
CA MET A 1 27.84 50.99 -35.82
C MET A 1 27.57 49.80 -34.92
N SER A 2 26.47 49.13 -35.20
CA SER A 2 25.71 48.30 -34.26
C SER A 2 26.42 47.00 -33.90
N ASP A 3 26.49 46.73 -32.59
CA ASP A 3 26.88 45.44 -32.03
C ASP A 3 25.59 44.59 -31.93
N SER A 4 25.36 43.74 -32.94
CA SER A 4 24.22 42.83 -32.99
C SER A 4 24.46 41.66 -32.05
N ALA A 5 23.84 41.71 -30.88
CA ALA A 5 23.69 40.56 -29.99
C ALA A 5 22.88 39.45 -30.71
N VAL A 6 23.56 38.36 -31.05
CA VAL A 6 22.91 37.11 -31.45
C VAL A 6 22.37 36.45 -30.17
N VAL A 7 21.14 36.82 -29.82
CA VAL A 7 20.30 36.02 -28.92
C VAL A 7 19.95 34.75 -29.68
N ALA A 8 20.72 33.69 -29.45
CA ALA A 8 20.35 32.36 -29.90
C ALA A 8 19.13 31.91 -29.10
N GLU A 9 17.95 32.14 -29.66
CA GLU A 9 16.71 31.45 -29.36
C GLU A 9 16.98 29.93 -29.35
N ARG A 10 17.19 29.37 -28.14
CA ARG A 10 17.04 27.92 -27.90
C ARG A 10 15.55 27.59 -27.82
N THR A 11 14.85 27.82 -28.92
CA THR A 11 13.45 27.44 -29.10
C THR A 11 13.43 26.34 -30.14
N GLY A 12 13.50 25.08 -29.69
CA GLY A 12 13.25 23.93 -30.56
C GLY A 12 14.39 22.93 -30.65
N GLU A 13 14.70 22.24 -29.56
CA GLU A 13 15.26 20.88 -29.66
C GLU A 13 14.37 19.89 -28.89
N GLN A 14 13.54 19.22 -29.70
CA GLN A 14 13.11 17.83 -29.53
C GLN A 14 12.11 17.56 -28.39
N ARG A 15 10.82 17.73 -28.75
CA ARG A 15 9.68 17.08 -28.11
C ARG A 15 9.95 15.58 -28.00
N GLU A 16 10.41 15.17 -26.83
CA GLU A 16 10.33 13.80 -26.33
C GLU A 16 8.90 13.29 -26.60
N ALA A 17 8.75 12.03 -27.01
CA ALA A 17 7.45 11.42 -27.33
C ALA A 17 6.56 11.36 -26.07
N ALA A 18 6.01 12.51 -25.71
CA ALA A 18 5.37 12.71 -24.43
C ALA A 18 4.01 12.04 -24.46
N VAL A 19 3.82 11.09 -23.54
CA VAL A 19 2.50 10.56 -23.22
C VAL A 19 1.58 11.75 -22.88
N PRO A 20 0.48 11.97 -23.61
CA PRO A 20 -0.37 13.11 -23.32
C PRO A 20 -1.02 13.00 -21.95
N VAL A 21 -0.92 14.06 -21.14
CA VAL A 21 -1.46 14.12 -19.78
C VAL A 21 -2.98 13.92 -19.71
N ARG A 22 -3.69 14.22 -20.81
CA ARG A 22 -5.14 14.03 -20.96
C ARG A 22 -5.59 12.56 -21.01
N LEU A 23 -4.66 11.62 -21.26
CA LEU A 23 -4.97 10.19 -21.25
C LEU A 23 -5.16 9.73 -19.80
N ALA A 24 -6.08 8.81 -19.57
CA ALA A 24 -6.30 8.17 -18.27
C ALA A 24 -5.18 7.16 -17.99
N ALA A 25 -4.51 7.29 -16.86
CA ALA A 25 -3.52 6.33 -16.37
C ALA A 25 -4.18 5.23 -15.53
N VAL A 26 -3.70 4.00 -15.66
CA VAL A 26 -4.03 2.85 -14.80
C VAL A 26 -2.76 2.07 -14.48
N PHE A 27 -2.60 1.67 -13.23
CA PHE A 27 -1.52 0.79 -12.81
C PHE A 27 -1.85 -0.68 -13.10
N LEU A 28 -0.88 -1.38 -13.67
CA LEU A 28 -0.92 -2.81 -13.99
C LEU A 28 0.11 -3.53 -13.10
N PRO A 29 -0.34 -4.18 -12.01
CA PRO A 29 0.53 -4.98 -11.17
C PRO A 29 1.16 -6.15 -11.93
N ALA A 30 2.36 -6.54 -11.52
CA ALA A 30 3.04 -7.74 -11.99
C ALA A 30 3.47 -8.62 -10.80
N PRO A 31 3.75 -9.92 -11.00
CA PRO A 31 4.21 -10.80 -9.92
C PRO A 31 5.47 -10.30 -9.20
N LEU A 32 6.35 -9.60 -9.93
CA LEU A 32 7.44 -8.82 -9.38
C LEU A 32 7.03 -7.35 -9.37
N PRO A 33 7.03 -6.65 -8.21
CA PRO A 33 6.55 -5.27 -8.16
C PRO A 33 7.25 -4.33 -9.15
N ARG A 34 8.58 -4.43 -9.29
CA ARG A 34 9.37 -3.65 -10.27
C ARG A 34 9.04 -3.90 -11.75
N GLU A 35 8.31 -4.97 -12.08
CA GLU A 35 7.84 -5.24 -13.44
C GLU A 35 6.46 -4.65 -13.72
N GLY A 36 5.83 -4.03 -12.70
CA GLY A 36 4.59 -3.30 -12.85
C GLY A 36 4.71 -2.17 -13.88
N ARG A 37 3.57 -1.84 -14.51
CA ARG A 37 3.51 -0.86 -15.60
C ARG A 37 2.39 0.15 -15.38
N ILE A 38 2.53 1.32 -15.98
CA ILE A 38 1.47 2.31 -16.10
C ILE A 38 1.00 2.32 -17.54
N ALA A 39 -0.27 2.03 -17.75
CA ALA A 39 -0.91 2.14 -19.05
C ALA A 39 -1.72 3.45 -19.13
N PHE A 40 -1.60 4.14 -20.26
CA PHE A 40 -2.31 5.38 -20.57
C PHE A 40 -3.24 5.13 -21.75
N TRP A 41 -4.53 5.37 -21.55
CA TRP A 41 -5.57 5.09 -22.55
C TRP A 41 -6.56 6.24 -22.64
N ASP A 42 -7.33 6.29 -23.72
CA ASP A 42 -8.34 7.31 -23.93
C ASP A 42 -9.75 6.76 -23.61
N PRO A 43 -10.43 7.27 -22.56
CA PRO A 43 -11.80 6.88 -22.23
C PRO A 43 -12.81 7.17 -23.34
N GLU A 44 -12.59 8.20 -24.16
CA GLU A 44 -13.45 8.54 -25.30
C GLU A 44 -13.08 7.76 -26.56
N GLY A 45 -11.96 7.02 -26.54
CA GLY A 45 -11.52 6.18 -27.66
C GLY A 45 -10.84 6.95 -28.78
N ALA A 46 -10.34 8.16 -28.51
CA ALA A 46 -9.58 8.91 -29.51
C ALA A 46 -8.27 8.19 -29.89
N PRO A 47 -7.77 8.37 -31.13
CA PRO A 47 -6.51 7.76 -31.56
C PRO A 47 -5.32 8.20 -30.70
N LEU A 48 -4.44 7.23 -30.38
CA LEU A 48 -3.19 7.52 -29.67
C LEU A 48 -2.15 8.17 -30.61
N PRO A 49 -1.24 9.00 -30.06
CA PRO A 49 -0.14 9.59 -30.83
C PRO A 49 0.67 8.55 -31.62
N ALA A 50 1.16 8.93 -32.80
CA ALA A 50 1.99 8.07 -33.66
C ALA A 50 3.27 7.58 -32.95
N GLU A 51 3.70 6.36 -33.28
CA GLU A 51 4.96 5.82 -32.78
C GLU A 51 6.14 6.68 -33.22
N HIS A 52 7.09 6.88 -32.31
CA HIS A 52 8.32 7.57 -32.64
C HIS A 52 9.37 6.54 -33.10
N PRO A 53 10.10 6.80 -34.19
CA PRO A 53 11.01 5.82 -34.80
C PRO A 53 12.28 5.52 -33.99
N LYS A 54 12.50 6.19 -32.85
CA LYS A 54 13.59 5.88 -31.90
C LYS A 54 12.98 5.45 -30.57
N ALA A 55 12.73 4.15 -30.43
CA ALA A 55 12.31 3.56 -29.16
C ALA A 55 13.56 3.19 -28.34
N ASP A 56 13.67 3.78 -27.16
CA ASP A 56 14.56 3.29 -26.10
C ASP A 56 13.75 2.51 -25.04
N ALA A 57 14.42 1.95 -24.03
CA ALA A 57 13.75 1.19 -22.96
C ALA A 57 12.82 2.05 -22.08
N ALA A 58 12.89 3.38 -22.18
CA ALA A 58 12.03 4.33 -21.47
C ALA A 58 10.86 4.84 -22.34
N SER A 59 10.83 4.47 -23.61
CA SER A 59 9.81 4.90 -24.57
C SER A 59 8.49 4.16 -24.33
N PRO A 60 7.34 4.84 -24.54
CA PRO A 60 6.04 4.22 -24.38
C PRO A 60 5.81 3.12 -25.43
N GLU A 61 5.46 1.94 -24.95
CA GLU A 61 5.12 0.79 -25.79
C GLU A 61 3.62 0.80 -26.12
N ARG A 62 3.24 0.61 -27.38
CA ARG A 62 1.82 0.44 -27.73
C ARG A 62 1.34 -0.94 -27.33
N THR A 63 0.19 -0.99 -26.68
CA THR A 63 -0.44 -2.24 -26.24
C THR A 63 -1.96 -2.15 -26.33
N GLU A 64 -2.62 -3.30 -26.12
CA GLU A 64 -4.06 -3.38 -26.00
C GLU A 64 -4.45 -3.59 -24.54
N LEU A 65 -5.29 -2.70 -24.03
CA LEU A 65 -5.78 -2.72 -22.67
C LEU A 65 -7.24 -3.20 -22.64
N THR A 66 -7.52 -4.27 -21.89
CA THR A 66 -8.90 -4.64 -21.60
C THR A 66 -9.41 -3.82 -20.43
N VAL A 67 -10.42 -2.99 -20.66
CA VAL A 67 -11.06 -2.13 -19.66
C VAL A 67 -12.53 -2.46 -19.51
N VAL A 68 -13.07 -2.18 -18.34
CA VAL A 68 -14.49 -2.25 -18.03
C VAL A 68 -15.09 -0.88 -18.28
N ARG A 69 -16.14 -0.83 -19.10
CA ARG A 69 -16.87 0.41 -19.41
C ARG A 69 -18.36 0.25 -19.11
N PRO A 70 -19.05 1.33 -18.73
CA PRO A 70 -20.50 1.37 -18.71
C PRO A 70 -21.10 0.91 -20.05
N HIS A 71 -22.15 0.10 -19.99
CA HIS A 71 -22.88 -0.38 -21.17
C HIS A 71 -24.36 -0.60 -20.82
N GLY A 72 -25.19 0.37 -21.19
CA GLY A 72 -26.60 0.40 -20.77
C GLY A 72 -26.70 0.50 -19.26
N ALA A 73 -27.48 -0.38 -18.63
CA ALA A 73 -27.64 -0.46 -17.19
C ALA A 73 -26.54 -1.29 -16.47
N GLY A 74 -25.54 -1.78 -17.20
CA GLY A 74 -24.47 -2.62 -16.64
C GLY A 74 -23.08 -2.21 -17.11
N VAL A 75 -22.14 -3.14 -17.03
CA VAL A 75 -20.75 -2.95 -17.47
C VAL A 75 -20.33 -4.06 -18.43
N ARG A 76 -19.42 -3.75 -19.35
CA ARG A 76 -18.82 -4.73 -20.27
C ARG A 76 -17.33 -4.52 -20.44
N ARG A 77 -16.63 -5.61 -20.73
CA ARG A 77 -15.23 -5.59 -21.18
C ARG A 77 -15.14 -5.01 -22.58
N ARG A 78 -14.18 -4.12 -22.79
CA ARG A 78 -13.81 -3.55 -24.09
C ARG A 78 -12.29 -3.48 -24.18
N THR A 79 -11.76 -3.76 -25.36
CA THR A 79 -10.36 -3.51 -25.67
C THR A 79 -10.20 -2.05 -26.09
N ALA A 80 -9.17 -1.40 -25.57
CA ALA A 80 -8.78 -0.04 -25.93
C ALA A 80 -7.28 0.00 -26.22
N PRO A 81 -6.84 0.77 -27.23
CA PRO A 81 -5.41 1.01 -27.43
C PRO A 81 -4.85 1.78 -26.22
N ALA A 82 -3.63 1.43 -25.79
CA ALA A 82 -2.94 2.09 -24.68
C ALA A 82 -1.45 2.29 -24.98
N LEU A 83 -0.86 3.27 -24.30
CA LEU A 83 0.60 3.45 -24.18
C LEU A 83 1.05 2.91 -22.82
N SER A 84 2.04 2.04 -22.79
CA SER A 84 2.49 1.34 -21.59
C SER A 84 3.94 1.67 -21.26
N LEU A 85 4.17 2.14 -20.04
CA LEU A 85 5.50 2.48 -19.53
C LEU A 85 5.85 1.65 -18.29
N PRO A 86 7.12 1.24 -18.12
CA PRO A 86 7.63 0.77 -16.83
C PRO A 86 7.44 1.86 -15.77
N VAL A 87 7.17 1.46 -14.52
CA VAL A 87 6.91 2.41 -13.41
C VAL A 87 7.99 3.49 -13.30
N GLY A 88 9.28 3.12 -13.38
CA GLY A 88 10.39 4.07 -13.31
C GLY A 88 10.34 5.18 -14.37
N ALA A 89 9.91 4.86 -15.60
CA ALA A 89 9.78 5.83 -16.69
C ALA A 89 8.50 6.67 -16.58
N ALA A 90 7.44 6.11 -16.00
CA ALA A 90 6.17 6.82 -15.79
C ALA A 90 6.22 7.85 -14.64
N LEU A 91 7.08 7.65 -13.63
CA LEU A 91 7.13 8.48 -12.43
C LEU A 91 7.29 10.00 -12.70
N PRO A 92 8.26 10.46 -13.52
CA PRO A 92 8.39 11.89 -13.82
C PRO A 92 7.14 12.48 -14.51
N LEU A 93 6.47 11.69 -15.34
CA LEU A 93 5.25 12.11 -16.05
C LEU A 93 4.08 12.26 -15.08
N LEU A 94 3.85 11.26 -14.21
CA LEU A 94 2.78 11.26 -13.22
C LEU A 94 2.92 12.43 -12.23
N VAL A 95 4.14 12.67 -11.72
CA VAL A 95 4.39 13.76 -10.77
C VAL A 95 4.11 15.14 -11.38
N ARG A 96 4.45 15.34 -12.65
CA ARG A 96 4.15 16.57 -13.39
C ARG A 96 2.64 16.72 -13.64
N ALA A 97 1.99 15.65 -14.13
CA ALA A 97 0.58 15.65 -14.48
C ALA A 97 -0.35 15.97 -13.30
N ARG A 98 0.04 15.62 -12.07
CA ARG A 98 -0.74 15.92 -10.85
C ARG A 98 -1.18 17.39 -10.71
N ARG A 99 -0.38 18.33 -11.21
CA ARG A 99 -0.67 19.77 -11.13
C ARG A 99 -1.11 20.39 -12.46
N ASP A 100 -1.23 19.57 -13.50
CA ASP A 100 -1.59 20.04 -14.82
C ASP A 100 -3.12 20.10 -14.94
N PRO A 101 -3.71 21.28 -15.21
CA PRO A 101 -5.16 21.41 -15.40
C PRO A 101 -5.71 20.59 -16.57
N ALA A 102 -4.87 20.22 -17.55
CA ALA A 102 -5.24 19.39 -18.68
C ALA A 102 -5.05 17.88 -18.40
N ALA A 103 -4.56 17.50 -17.23
CA ALA A 103 -4.39 16.09 -16.89
C ALA A 103 -5.75 15.41 -16.67
N HIS A 104 -5.84 14.17 -17.12
CA HIS A 104 -6.97 13.33 -16.77
C HIS A 104 -7.04 13.15 -15.24
N PRO A 105 -8.24 13.17 -14.61
CA PRO A 105 -8.37 12.99 -13.16
C PRO A 105 -7.69 11.72 -12.64
N ALA A 106 -7.82 10.58 -13.36
CA ALA A 106 -7.11 9.34 -13.03
C ALA A 106 -5.58 9.53 -12.99
N THR A 107 -5.03 10.25 -13.96
CA THR A 107 -3.58 10.50 -14.09
C THR A 107 -3.10 11.45 -13.01
N ALA A 108 -3.89 12.47 -12.67
CA ALA A 108 -3.59 13.34 -11.55
C ALA A 108 -3.60 12.58 -10.20
N CYS A 109 -4.56 11.67 -10.00
CA CYS A 109 -4.65 10.81 -8.82
C CYS A 109 -3.44 9.87 -8.70
N TRP A 110 -3.07 9.18 -9.79
CA TRP A 110 -1.82 8.40 -9.83
C TRP A 110 -0.57 9.26 -9.63
N GLY A 111 -0.59 10.52 -10.04
CA GLY A 111 0.43 11.51 -9.72
C GLY A 111 0.54 11.83 -8.21
N ALA A 112 -0.58 11.85 -7.50
CA ALA A 112 -0.59 12.00 -6.03
C ALA A 112 0.02 10.75 -5.35
N ALA A 113 -0.39 9.55 -5.78
CA ALA A 113 0.19 8.29 -5.31
C ALA A 113 1.70 8.22 -5.60
N ALA A 114 2.13 8.67 -6.79
CA ALA A 114 3.55 8.70 -7.18
C ALA A 114 4.38 9.60 -6.26
N LEU A 115 3.88 10.80 -5.92
CA LEU A 115 4.58 11.67 -4.97
C LEU A 115 4.63 11.04 -3.57
N HIS A 116 3.55 10.40 -3.13
CA HIS A 116 3.51 9.73 -1.84
C HIS A 116 4.55 8.60 -1.75
N ALA A 117 4.60 7.73 -2.77
CA ALA A 117 5.61 6.67 -2.87
C ALA A 117 7.05 7.23 -2.85
N LEU A 118 7.30 8.31 -3.60
CA LEU A 118 8.61 8.99 -3.61
C LEU A 118 8.99 9.55 -2.23
N ARG A 119 8.04 10.10 -1.47
CA ARG A 119 8.27 10.58 -0.11
C ARG A 119 8.57 9.44 0.86
N LEU A 120 7.88 8.31 0.74
CA LEU A 120 8.17 7.11 1.51
C LEU A 120 9.59 6.62 1.23
N THR A 121 9.95 6.48 -0.05
CA THR A 121 11.31 6.08 -0.45
C THR A 121 12.38 7.07 0.03
N ALA A 122 12.13 8.38 -0.10
CA ALA A 122 13.07 9.40 0.37
C ALA A 122 13.28 9.39 1.90
N ARG A 123 12.25 8.99 2.66
CA ARG A 123 12.34 8.75 4.12
C ARG A 123 12.98 7.40 4.47
N GLY A 124 13.41 6.61 3.49
CA GLY A 124 13.97 5.27 3.70
C GLY A 124 12.94 4.24 4.17
N ARG A 125 11.64 4.47 3.93
CA ARG A 125 10.55 3.54 4.27
C ARG A 125 10.44 2.45 3.21
N LEU A 126 11.44 1.57 3.17
CA LEU A 126 11.53 0.43 2.28
C LEU A 126 11.93 -0.81 3.07
N LEU A 127 11.17 -1.90 2.92
CA LEU A 127 11.46 -3.15 3.60
C LEU A 127 11.83 -4.24 2.60
N PRO A 128 12.94 -4.97 2.83
CA PRO A 128 13.23 -6.13 2.01
C PRO A 128 12.21 -7.22 2.35
N GLY A 129 11.72 -7.89 1.31
CA GLY A 129 10.76 -8.98 1.39
C GLY A 129 10.96 -9.99 0.27
N LEU A 130 10.19 -11.06 0.31
CA LEU A 130 10.11 -12.02 -0.79
C LEU A 130 8.70 -12.01 -1.37
N THR A 131 8.61 -12.11 -2.69
CA THR A 131 7.33 -12.40 -3.35
C THR A 131 6.85 -13.81 -2.97
N ALA A 132 5.59 -14.12 -3.27
CA ALA A 132 5.02 -15.45 -3.05
C ALA A 132 5.82 -16.58 -3.75
N THR A 133 6.56 -16.25 -4.82
CA THR A 133 7.41 -17.21 -5.55
C THR A 133 8.86 -17.25 -5.04
N GLY A 134 9.17 -16.54 -3.94
CA GLY A 134 10.48 -16.56 -3.29
C GLY A 134 11.52 -15.67 -3.96
N HIS A 135 11.10 -14.62 -4.66
CA HIS A 135 12.02 -13.65 -5.29
C HIS A 135 12.14 -12.38 -4.46
N ASP A 136 13.33 -11.78 -4.48
CA ASP A 136 13.61 -10.52 -3.81
C ASP A 136 12.71 -9.37 -4.30
N ALA A 137 12.07 -8.68 -3.36
CA ALA A 137 11.27 -7.49 -3.63
C ALA A 137 11.37 -6.51 -2.46
N TRP A 138 11.42 -5.21 -2.76
CA TRP A 138 11.15 -4.19 -1.76
C TRP A 138 9.64 -3.96 -1.66
N ARG A 139 9.17 -3.71 -0.43
CA ARG A 139 7.84 -3.14 -0.18
C ARG A 139 7.97 -1.75 0.41
N ALA A 140 6.99 -0.89 0.16
CA ALA A 140 6.89 0.39 0.84
C ALA A 140 6.44 0.15 2.29
N GLY A 141 7.21 0.63 3.25
CA GLY A 141 6.88 0.44 4.67
C GLY A 141 8.05 0.65 5.62
N PRO A 142 7.79 0.69 6.94
CA PRO A 142 6.46 0.78 7.56
C PRO A 142 5.74 2.08 7.21
N LEU A 143 4.42 2.00 7.07
CA LEU A 143 3.54 3.16 6.88
C LEU A 143 3.08 3.66 8.24
N ASP A 144 3.27 4.95 8.51
CA ASP A 144 2.67 5.57 9.70
C ASP A 144 1.17 5.84 9.48
N PRO A 145 0.39 6.17 10.54
CA PRO A 145 -1.05 6.41 10.39
C PRO A 145 -1.40 7.51 9.38
N ASP A 146 -0.55 8.53 9.23
CA ASP A 146 -0.78 9.63 8.28
C ASP A 146 -0.53 9.15 6.84
N ASP A 147 0.47 8.30 6.63
CA ASP A 147 0.72 7.64 5.34
C ASP A 147 -0.48 6.78 4.93
N ILE A 148 -1.04 6.01 5.87
CA ILE A 148 -2.22 5.16 5.63
C ILE A 148 -3.45 6.04 5.33
N ALA A 149 -3.69 7.08 6.11
CA ALA A 149 -4.79 8.01 5.88
C ALA A 149 -4.68 8.69 4.51
N HIS A 150 -3.46 9.08 4.13
CA HIS A 150 -3.20 9.66 2.81
C HIS A 150 -3.45 8.66 1.68
N LEU A 151 -2.97 7.41 1.80
CA LEU A 151 -3.23 6.35 0.84
C LEU A 151 -4.75 6.15 0.64
N ARG A 152 -5.50 6.01 1.72
CA ARG A 152 -6.97 5.84 1.68
C ARG A 152 -7.68 7.02 1.03
N ALA A 153 -7.24 8.25 1.34
CA ALA A 153 -7.81 9.45 0.72
C ALA A 153 -7.57 9.49 -0.80
N VAL A 154 -6.38 9.11 -1.25
CA VAL A 154 -6.06 9.05 -2.69
C VAL A 154 -6.86 7.91 -3.35
N ALA A 155 -6.97 6.74 -2.70
CA ALA A 155 -7.74 5.60 -3.19
C ALA A 155 -9.23 5.93 -3.35
N ALA A 156 -9.84 6.57 -2.35
CA ALA A 156 -11.23 7.02 -2.42
C ALA A 156 -11.47 8.06 -3.52
N ALA A 157 -10.45 8.84 -3.90
CA ALA A 157 -10.51 9.81 -4.97
C ALA A 157 -10.18 9.23 -6.36
N LEU A 158 -9.79 7.95 -6.47
CA LEU A 158 -9.42 7.33 -7.74
C LEU A 158 -10.67 7.12 -8.61
N PRO A 159 -10.81 7.82 -9.74
CA PRO A 159 -11.94 7.61 -10.63
C PRO A 159 -11.85 6.22 -11.30
N HIS A 160 -12.99 5.72 -11.78
CA HIS A 160 -13.10 4.35 -12.30
C HIS A 160 -12.12 4.05 -13.45
N GLU A 161 -11.79 5.04 -14.29
CA GLU A 161 -10.82 4.90 -15.37
C GLU A 161 -9.42 4.54 -14.85
N GLY A 162 -9.10 4.95 -13.62
CA GLY A 162 -7.83 4.69 -12.95
C GLY A 162 -7.66 3.27 -12.43
N HIS A 163 -8.73 2.47 -12.43
CA HIS A 163 -8.75 1.06 -11.99
C HIS A 163 -9.71 0.21 -12.84
N ALA A 164 -9.90 0.58 -14.11
CA ALA A 164 -10.88 -0.05 -15.00
C ALA A 164 -10.47 -1.43 -15.54
N VAL A 165 -9.27 -1.93 -15.22
CA VAL A 165 -8.77 -3.20 -15.74
C VAL A 165 -9.30 -4.34 -14.86
N PRO A 166 -10.05 -5.31 -15.41
CA PRO A 166 -10.67 -6.34 -14.60
C PRO A 166 -9.65 -7.36 -14.11
N LEU A 167 -9.90 -7.92 -12.92
CA LEU A 167 -9.15 -9.06 -12.42
C LEU A 167 -9.34 -10.27 -13.34
N THR A 168 -8.26 -11.03 -13.54
CA THR A 168 -8.29 -12.28 -14.29
C THR A 168 -8.97 -13.38 -13.49
N GLY A 169 -9.86 -14.14 -14.11
CA GLY A 169 -10.47 -15.31 -13.49
C GLY A 169 -11.87 -15.64 -14.04
N PRO A 170 -12.37 -16.86 -13.77
CA PRO A 170 -13.73 -17.22 -14.09
C PRO A 170 -14.73 -16.49 -13.17
N GLY A 171 -15.97 -16.35 -13.64
CA GLY A 171 -17.07 -15.79 -12.85
C GLY A 171 -17.39 -14.33 -13.14
N PRO A 172 -18.07 -13.63 -12.21
CA PRO A 172 -18.52 -12.27 -12.43
C PRO A 172 -17.33 -11.32 -12.63
N LEU A 173 -17.57 -10.23 -13.37
CA LEU A 173 -16.58 -9.19 -13.59
C LEU A 173 -16.24 -8.52 -12.26
N ARG A 174 -14.95 -8.53 -11.90
CA ARG A 174 -14.42 -7.87 -10.71
C ARG A 174 -13.34 -6.87 -11.11
N LEU A 175 -13.37 -5.70 -10.48
CA LEU A 175 -12.30 -4.72 -10.57
C LEU A 175 -11.39 -4.83 -9.34
N PRO A 176 -10.11 -4.42 -9.44
CA PRO A 176 -9.25 -4.31 -8.28
C PRO A 176 -9.81 -3.29 -7.28
N GLU A 177 -9.64 -3.60 -6.01
CA GLU A 177 -9.96 -2.69 -4.91
C GLU A 177 -8.92 -1.54 -4.92
N PRO A 178 -9.35 -0.25 -4.95
CA PRO A 178 -8.42 0.86 -5.11
C PRO A 178 -7.31 0.95 -4.08
N GLU A 179 -7.57 0.66 -2.78
CA GLU A 179 -6.52 0.71 -1.75
C GLU A 179 -5.45 -0.35 -1.99
N ALA A 180 -5.86 -1.60 -2.27
CA ALA A 180 -4.95 -2.67 -2.64
C ALA A 180 -4.12 -2.33 -3.91
N LEU A 181 -4.75 -1.73 -4.92
CA LEU A 181 -4.05 -1.33 -6.15
C LEU A 181 -3.01 -0.23 -5.89
N MET A 182 -3.32 0.72 -5.02
CA MET A 182 -2.37 1.76 -4.61
C MET A 182 -1.20 1.20 -3.80
N ARG A 183 -1.46 0.26 -2.89
CA ARG A 183 -0.40 -0.42 -2.13
C ARG A 183 0.56 -1.15 -3.08
N ALA A 184 0.02 -1.90 -4.05
CA ALA A 184 0.83 -2.57 -5.06
C ALA A 184 1.66 -1.58 -5.91
N PHE A 185 1.11 -0.39 -6.22
CA PHE A 185 1.86 0.66 -6.91
C PHE A 185 2.99 1.25 -6.06
N LEU A 186 2.74 1.52 -4.79
CA LEU A 186 3.76 1.96 -3.84
C LEU A 186 4.92 0.94 -3.73
N ASP A 187 4.59 -0.35 -3.65
CA ASP A 187 5.57 -1.44 -3.66
C ASP A 187 6.35 -1.50 -4.98
N ALA A 188 5.70 -1.29 -6.11
CA ALA A 188 6.37 -1.24 -7.41
C ALA A 188 7.39 -0.09 -7.51
N VAL A 189 7.05 1.08 -6.97
CA VAL A 189 7.98 2.22 -6.88
C VAL A 189 9.13 1.91 -5.93
N ALA A 190 8.81 1.40 -4.73
CA ALA A 190 9.78 0.96 -3.73
C ALA A 190 10.78 -0.07 -4.26
N ASP A 191 10.31 -1.03 -5.06
CA ASP A 191 11.14 -2.08 -5.67
C ASP A 191 11.93 -1.61 -6.89
N THR A 192 11.55 -0.48 -7.50
CA THR A 192 12.22 0.06 -8.69
C THR A 192 13.40 0.96 -8.32
N LEU A 193 13.22 1.88 -7.37
CA LEU A 193 14.15 2.99 -7.14
C LEU A 193 15.55 2.58 -6.62
N PRO A 194 15.68 1.62 -5.68
CA PRO A 194 17.00 1.20 -5.19
C PRO A 194 17.86 0.48 -6.25
N ARG A 195 17.23 -0.06 -7.31
CA ARG A 195 17.86 -0.94 -8.31
C ARG A 195 18.50 -0.14 -9.46
N THR A 196 19.42 0.75 -9.09
CA THR A 196 20.22 1.51 -10.05
C THR A 196 21.25 0.61 -10.75
N PRO A 197 21.76 0.98 -11.94
CA PRO A 197 22.78 0.18 -12.63
C PRO A 197 24.04 -0.10 -11.80
N ALA A 198 24.39 0.78 -10.87
CA ALA A 198 25.56 0.64 -10.00
C ALA A 198 25.27 -0.16 -8.70
N ALA A 199 24.01 -0.28 -8.29
CA ALA A 199 23.65 -0.88 -7.00
C ALA A 199 24.18 -2.32 -6.80
N PRO A 200 24.18 -3.21 -7.83
CA PRO A 200 24.70 -4.57 -7.67
C PRO A 200 26.19 -4.65 -7.35
N PHE A 201 26.96 -3.65 -7.79
CA PHE A 201 28.40 -3.58 -7.58
C PHE A 201 28.75 -3.04 -6.19
N ALA A 202 27.86 -2.25 -5.58
CA ALA A 202 28.03 -1.71 -4.24
C ALA A 202 27.54 -2.67 -3.14
N SER A 203 26.40 -3.34 -3.35
CA SER A 203 25.69 -4.07 -2.29
C SER A 203 25.45 -5.56 -2.59
N GLY A 204 25.99 -6.07 -3.71
CA GLY A 204 25.68 -7.42 -4.20
C GLY A 204 24.35 -7.48 -4.96
N LYS A 205 23.97 -8.65 -5.47
CA LYS A 205 22.77 -8.79 -6.34
C LYS A 205 21.41 -8.74 -5.61
N PRO A 206 21.20 -9.42 -4.48
CA PRO A 206 19.91 -9.40 -3.78
C PRO A 206 19.45 -7.98 -3.46
N PHE A 207 18.20 -7.66 -3.76
CA PHE A 207 17.58 -6.36 -3.51
C PHE A 207 18.18 -5.16 -4.27
N ALA A 208 19.22 -5.37 -5.09
CA ALA A 208 19.91 -4.30 -5.81
C ALA A 208 19.94 -4.52 -7.33
N ALA A 209 19.97 -5.77 -7.80
CA ALA A 209 19.95 -6.09 -9.22
C ALA A 209 18.54 -5.95 -9.81
N ARG A 210 18.40 -5.48 -11.05
CA ARG A 210 17.09 -5.52 -11.73
C ARG A 210 16.60 -6.95 -11.96
N ALA A 211 17.51 -7.85 -12.31
CA ALA A 211 17.20 -9.26 -12.52
C ALA A 211 16.74 -9.90 -11.20
N PRO A 212 15.66 -10.71 -11.20
CA PRO A 212 15.17 -11.37 -10.00
C PRO A 212 16.16 -12.34 -9.38
N GLN A 213 16.28 -12.25 -8.05
CA GLN A 213 17.10 -13.13 -7.23
C GLN A 213 16.18 -14.03 -6.42
N ARG A 214 16.31 -15.35 -6.60
CA ARG A 214 15.56 -16.33 -5.81
C ARG A 214 16.29 -16.57 -4.49
N LEU A 215 15.60 -16.45 -3.37
CA LEU A 215 16.18 -16.54 -2.03
C LEU A 215 15.39 -17.53 -1.15
N PRO A 216 15.40 -18.83 -1.48
CA PRO A 216 14.50 -19.81 -0.85
C PRO A 216 14.74 -20.00 0.66
N HIS A 217 15.91 -19.62 1.17
CA HIS A 217 16.29 -19.77 2.58
C HIS A 217 16.14 -18.46 3.37
N ALA A 218 15.68 -17.39 2.71
CA ALA A 218 15.55 -16.07 3.33
C ALA A 218 14.10 -15.75 3.70
N HIS A 219 13.17 -16.69 3.63
CA HIS A 219 11.76 -16.47 4.01
C HIS A 219 11.64 -16.06 5.47
N ASP A 220 12.26 -16.81 6.38
CA ASP A 220 12.20 -16.52 7.82
C ASP A 220 12.91 -15.20 8.14
N TRP A 221 14.09 -14.97 7.55
CA TRP A 221 14.80 -13.68 7.66
C TRP A 221 13.96 -12.50 7.13
N ALA A 222 13.32 -12.65 5.97
CA ALA A 222 12.50 -11.60 5.38
C ALA A 222 11.25 -11.33 6.23
N ALA A 223 10.64 -12.38 6.79
CA ALA A 223 9.54 -12.27 7.74
C ALA A 223 9.98 -11.62 9.06
N GLU A 224 11.20 -11.89 9.53
CA GLU A 224 11.77 -11.28 10.73
C GLU A 224 12.16 -9.82 10.54
N VAL A 225 12.73 -9.44 9.39
CA VAL A 225 13.04 -8.04 9.06
C VAL A 225 11.75 -7.27 8.79
N ALA A 226 10.79 -7.92 8.13
CA ALA A 226 9.44 -7.42 8.00
C ALA A 226 8.81 -7.19 9.37
N ALA A 227 8.83 -8.17 10.27
CA ALA A 227 8.33 -8.01 11.62
C ALA A 227 9.18 -7.02 12.44
N GLY A 228 10.48 -6.91 12.25
CA GLY A 228 11.32 -5.95 12.98
C GLY A 228 11.03 -4.48 12.64
N MET A 229 10.53 -4.20 11.43
CA MET A 229 10.27 -2.85 10.94
C MET A 229 8.77 -2.53 10.71
N ASP A 230 7.93 -3.53 10.41
CA ASP A 230 6.46 -3.44 10.35
C ASP A 230 5.75 -4.00 11.60
N ALA A 231 6.41 -4.74 12.50
CA ALA A 231 5.75 -5.15 13.74
C ALA A 231 5.75 -3.99 14.72
N GLY A 232 4.59 -3.40 14.81
CA GLY A 232 3.96 -3.35 16.10
C GLY A 232 2.53 -3.81 15.95
N VAL A 233 1.93 -4.12 17.08
CA VAL A 233 0.50 -4.17 17.19
C VAL A 233 0.04 -2.99 18.02
N ARG A 234 -1.13 -2.46 17.70
CA ARG A 234 -1.85 -1.54 18.59
C ARG A 234 -2.90 -2.36 19.33
N ILE A 235 -3.15 -2.03 20.58
CA ILE A 235 -4.29 -2.58 21.31
C ILE A 235 -5.45 -1.59 21.35
N SER A 236 -6.67 -2.10 21.35
CA SER A 236 -7.87 -1.36 21.75
C SER A 236 -8.69 -2.20 22.73
N LEU A 237 -9.54 -1.54 23.51
CA LEU A 237 -10.49 -2.21 24.40
C LEU A 237 -11.87 -2.15 23.75
N ARG A 238 -12.49 -3.32 23.51
CA ARG A 238 -13.91 -3.41 23.16
C ARG A 238 -14.70 -3.64 24.44
N LEU A 239 -15.62 -2.73 24.74
CA LEU A 239 -16.49 -2.86 25.89
C LEU A 239 -17.66 -3.79 25.57
N ASP A 240 -17.79 -4.85 26.35
CA ASP A 240 -18.98 -5.68 26.40
C ASP A 240 -19.78 -5.36 27.66
N LEU A 241 -20.81 -4.53 27.47
CA LEU A 241 -21.74 -4.11 28.52
C LEU A 241 -22.92 -5.09 28.68
N SER A 242 -23.02 -6.12 27.83
CA SER A 242 -24.02 -7.19 28.00
C SER A 242 -23.70 -8.10 29.20
N ALA A 243 -22.45 -8.04 29.69
CA ALA A 243 -21.96 -8.74 30.87
C ALA A 243 -22.57 -8.27 32.20
N TYR A 244 -23.40 -7.21 32.22
CA TYR A 244 -24.26 -6.88 33.37
C TYR A 244 -25.13 -8.07 33.83
N ASN A 245 -25.36 -9.07 32.97
CA ASN A 245 -26.15 -10.27 33.28
C ASN A 245 -25.32 -11.56 33.54
N LEU A 246 -24.01 -11.59 33.24
CA LEU A 246 -23.23 -12.85 33.21
C LEU A 246 -22.30 -13.07 34.41
N PHE A 247 -21.90 -12.03 35.13
CA PHE A 247 -21.02 -12.16 36.31
C PHE A 247 -21.71 -11.58 37.55
N ASN A 248 -22.73 -12.28 38.05
CA ASN A 248 -23.29 -11.99 39.36
C ASN A 248 -22.36 -12.55 40.45
N ALA A 249 -21.67 -11.63 41.12
CA ALA A 249 -20.94 -11.79 42.38
C ALA A 249 -19.79 -12.82 42.41
N ASP A 250 -18.55 -12.31 42.29
CA ASP A 250 -17.43 -12.95 42.98
C ASP A 250 -17.51 -12.64 44.50
N ALA A 251 -16.89 -13.51 45.30
CA ALA A 251 -17.03 -13.62 46.76
C ALA A 251 -16.71 -12.35 47.58
N ASP A 252 -16.24 -11.27 46.95
CA ASP A 252 -15.89 -9.98 47.57
C ASP A 252 -16.89 -8.83 47.32
N GLY A 253 -18.03 -9.08 46.67
CA GLY A 253 -19.17 -8.15 46.70
C GLY A 253 -19.05 -6.87 45.84
N ALA A 254 -18.04 -6.74 44.99
CA ALA A 254 -17.97 -5.69 43.96
C ALA A 254 -18.84 -6.08 42.75
N ARG A 255 -19.78 -5.21 42.36
CA ARG A 255 -20.61 -5.41 41.16
C ARG A 255 -19.76 -5.15 39.92
N SER A 256 -19.74 -6.11 38.99
CA SER A 256 -19.10 -5.95 37.67
C SER A 256 -20.01 -5.15 36.74
N ALA A 257 -19.48 -4.06 36.18
CA ALA A 257 -20.17 -3.13 35.28
C ALA A 257 -20.06 -3.53 33.80
N GLY A 258 -19.24 -4.52 33.49
CA GLY A 258 -18.97 -4.96 32.13
C GLY A 258 -17.61 -5.63 32.01
N ALA A 259 -17.25 -5.97 30.77
CA ALA A 259 -15.92 -6.50 30.45
C ALA A 259 -15.26 -5.70 29.34
N ALA A 260 -13.96 -5.42 29.47
CA ALA A 260 -13.12 -4.91 28.40
C ALA A 260 -12.39 -6.08 27.74
N ILE A 261 -12.64 -6.29 26.45
CA ILE A 261 -11.97 -7.31 25.64
C ILE A 261 -10.82 -6.65 24.90
N VAL A 262 -9.62 -7.18 25.05
CA VAL A 262 -8.41 -6.68 24.37
C VAL A 262 -8.45 -7.11 22.92
N GLN A 263 -8.40 -6.14 22.01
CA GLN A 263 -8.28 -6.36 20.58
C GLN A 263 -6.92 -5.91 20.09
N VAL A 264 -6.33 -6.71 19.22
CA VAL A 264 -5.03 -6.50 18.62
C VAL A 264 -5.22 -6.07 17.17
N HIS A 265 -4.60 -4.96 16.81
CA HIS A 265 -4.63 -4.36 15.48
C HIS A 265 -3.24 -4.42 14.88
N SER A 266 -3.15 -4.85 13.63
CA SER A 266 -1.88 -4.84 12.92
C SER A 266 -1.53 -3.40 12.55
N LEU A 267 -0.30 -2.96 12.84
CA LEU A 267 0.17 -1.66 12.34
C LEU A 267 0.48 -1.73 10.83
N ALA A 268 0.79 -2.91 10.30
CA ALA A 268 1.03 -3.10 8.87
C ALA A 268 -0.29 -3.04 8.05
N ASP A 269 -1.39 -3.51 8.64
CA ASP A 269 -2.74 -3.49 8.07
C ASP A 269 -3.80 -3.25 9.18
N PRO A 270 -4.26 -2.00 9.37
CA PRO A 270 -5.24 -1.67 10.40
C PRO A 270 -6.63 -2.27 10.22
N THR A 271 -6.91 -2.93 9.08
CA THR A 271 -8.18 -3.66 8.89
C THR A 271 -8.15 -5.04 9.55
N LEU A 272 -6.95 -5.55 9.82
CA LEU A 272 -6.74 -6.80 10.52
C LEU A 272 -6.82 -6.56 12.02
N VAL A 273 -7.96 -6.99 12.58
CA VAL A 273 -8.28 -6.93 14.00
C VAL A 273 -8.60 -8.34 14.49
N ALA A 274 -8.01 -8.74 15.61
CA ALA A 274 -8.32 -9.99 16.29
C ALA A 274 -8.42 -9.77 17.79
N ASP A 275 -9.29 -10.51 18.47
CA ASP A 275 -9.31 -10.52 19.93
C ASP A 275 -8.02 -11.21 20.44
N ALA A 276 -7.45 -10.72 21.55
CA ALA A 276 -6.18 -11.22 22.06
C ALA A 276 -6.25 -12.72 22.39
N ALA A 277 -7.40 -13.24 22.83
CA ALA A 277 -7.62 -14.67 23.00
C ALA A 277 -7.30 -15.49 21.73
N ALA A 278 -7.79 -15.04 20.56
CA ALA A 278 -7.54 -15.71 19.28
C ALA A 278 -6.06 -15.60 18.86
N LEU A 279 -5.40 -14.48 19.17
CA LEU A 279 -3.97 -14.32 18.93
C LEU A 279 -3.12 -15.28 19.79
N TRP A 280 -3.50 -15.50 21.04
CA TRP A 280 -2.79 -16.42 21.94
C TRP A 280 -3.07 -17.89 21.64
N ALA A 281 -4.26 -18.20 21.11
CA ALA A 281 -4.59 -19.54 20.59
C ALA A 281 -3.80 -19.91 19.32
N GLY A 282 -3.20 -18.92 18.65
CA GLY A 282 -2.44 -19.10 17.41
C GLY A 282 -3.26 -19.00 16.13
N ASP A 283 -4.56 -18.70 16.25
CA ASP A 283 -5.48 -18.58 15.11
C ASP A 283 -5.14 -17.38 14.20
N ALA A 284 -4.36 -16.41 14.71
CA ALA A 284 -4.00 -15.18 14.02
C ALA A 284 -2.49 -15.04 13.71
N ASP A 285 -1.67 -16.06 13.97
CA ASP A 285 -0.20 -15.99 13.83
C ASP A 285 0.23 -15.69 12.38
N ALA A 286 -0.48 -16.25 11.39
CA ALA A 286 -0.22 -16.01 9.97
C ALA A 286 -0.54 -14.57 9.53
N VAL A 287 -1.37 -13.85 10.30
CA VAL A 287 -1.90 -12.53 9.96
C VAL A 287 -1.11 -11.41 10.66
N PHE A 288 -0.74 -11.62 11.93
CA PHE A 288 -0.04 -10.60 12.75
C PHE A 288 1.47 -10.85 12.89
N GLY A 289 1.93 -12.05 12.54
CA GLY A 289 3.35 -12.42 12.54
C GLY A 289 3.87 -12.93 13.89
N PRO A 290 5.11 -13.45 13.92
CA PRO A 290 5.65 -14.26 15.02
C PRO A 290 5.92 -13.47 16.31
N ARG A 291 5.99 -12.13 16.25
CA ARG A 291 6.19 -11.26 17.43
C ARG A 291 4.91 -10.66 18.01
N ALA A 292 3.76 -10.87 17.36
CA ALA A 292 2.52 -10.20 17.70
C ALA A 292 2.09 -10.37 19.17
N ARG A 293 2.27 -11.56 19.76
CA ARG A 293 1.98 -11.81 21.18
C ARG A 293 2.88 -10.99 22.12
N VAL A 294 4.18 -10.92 21.82
CA VAL A 294 5.15 -10.16 22.60
C VAL A 294 4.84 -8.67 22.51
N ASP A 295 4.56 -8.18 21.31
CA ASP A 295 4.23 -6.77 21.08
C ASP A 295 2.90 -6.36 21.72
N ALA A 296 1.89 -7.24 21.68
CA ALA A 296 0.61 -7.06 22.34
C ALA A 296 0.78 -6.99 23.87
N ALA A 297 1.53 -7.91 24.48
CA ALA A 297 1.81 -7.90 25.91
C ALA A 297 2.56 -6.62 26.35
N LEU A 298 3.54 -6.17 25.55
CA LEU A 298 4.23 -4.91 25.79
C LEU A 298 3.30 -3.69 25.62
N ALA A 299 2.37 -3.73 24.68
CA ALA A 299 1.37 -2.68 24.48
C ALA A 299 0.41 -2.59 25.68
N VAL A 300 -0.04 -3.72 26.23
CA VAL A 300 -0.84 -3.77 27.46
C VAL A 300 -0.07 -3.15 28.64
N ARG A 301 1.18 -3.56 28.87
CA ARG A 301 2.03 -2.97 29.93
C ARG A 301 2.28 -1.47 29.76
N ARG A 302 2.37 -0.98 28.52
CA ARG A 302 2.47 0.46 28.24
C ARG A 302 1.18 1.18 28.55
N ALA A 303 0.03 0.61 28.17
CA ALA A 303 -1.29 1.18 28.43
C ALA A 303 -1.61 1.20 29.93
N ALA A 304 -1.16 0.20 30.69
CA ALA A 304 -1.33 0.16 32.14
C ALA A 304 -0.65 1.31 32.88
N ARG A 305 0.43 1.88 32.32
CA ARG A 305 1.04 3.12 32.86
C ARG A 305 0.14 4.35 32.74
N VAL A 306 -0.85 4.32 31.86
CA VAL A 306 -1.81 5.40 31.63
C VAL A 306 -3.12 5.11 32.36
N TRP A 307 -3.59 3.87 32.30
CA TRP A 307 -4.79 3.40 32.98
C TRP A 307 -4.47 2.15 33.83
N PRO A 308 -4.19 2.34 35.14
CA PRO A 308 -3.70 1.28 36.04
C PRO A 308 -4.50 -0.02 36.09
N PRO A 309 -5.83 -0.04 35.93
CA PRO A 309 -6.60 -1.30 35.93
C PRO A 309 -6.11 -2.38 34.95
N LEU A 310 -5.43 -1.99 33.87
CA LEU A 310 -4.85 -2.93 32.89
C LEU A 310 -3.68 -3.75 33.44
N ASP A 311 -3.07 -3.39 34.56
CA ASP A 311 -2.01 -4.21 35.17
C ASP A 311 -2.52 -5.62 35.50
N ARG A 312 -3.82 -5.76 35.84
CA ARG A 312 -4.46 -7.07 36.06
C ARG A 312 -4.36 -8.00 34.85
N LEU A 313 -4.36 -7.48 33.62
CA LEU A 313 -4.17 -8.29 32.40
C LEU A 313 -2.73 -8.78 32.25
N SER A 314 -1.75 -8.05 32.80
CA SER A 314 -0.34 -8.43 32.72
C SER A 314 0.03 -9.61 33.64
N GLU A 315 -0.85 -9.93 34.60
CA GLU A 315 -0.74 -11.06 35.52
C GLU A 315 -1.39 -12.34 34.98
N GLN A 316 -2.18 -12.22 33.89
CA GLN A 316 -2.85 -13.35 33.25
C GLN A 316 -1.92 -14.04 32.23
N ASP A 317 -2.07 -15.36 32.07
CA ASP A 317 -1.37 -16.12 31.02
C ASP A 317 -1.76 -15.66 29.60
N VAL A 318 -3.01 -15.20 29.47
CA VAL A 318 -3.57 -14.61 28.25
C VAL A 318 -4.18 -13.25 28.63
N PRO A 319 -3.70 -12.11 28.09
CA PRO A 319 -4.24 -10.79 28.40
C PRO A 319 -5.43 -10.47 27.49
N ASP A 320 -6.56 -11.18 27.67
CA ASP A 320 -7.71 -11.09 26.77
C ASP A 320 -8.92 -10.34 27.33
N VAL A 321 -9.27 -10.55 28.60
CA VAL A 321 -10.51 -10.01 29.19
C VAL A 321 -10.23 -9.41 30.56
N LEU A 322 -10.71 -8.18 30.74
CA LEU A 322 -10.68 -7.47 32.02
C LEU A 322 -12.11 -7.19 32.51
N ALA A 323 -12.46 -7.72 33.68
CA ALA A 323 -13.70 -7.35 34.37
C ALA A 323 -13.59 -5.92 34.92
N LEU A 324 -14.60 -5.10 34.62
CA LEU A 324 -14.64 -3.68 34.99
C LEU A 324 -15.57 -3.46 36.19
N SER A 325 -15.16 -2.62 37.13
CA SER A 325 -16.07 -2.02 38.12
C SER A 325 -16.84 -0.83 37.52
N ASP A 326 -17.91 -0.38 38.19
CA ASP A 326 -18.66 0.82 37.76
C ASP A 326 -17.75 2.07 37.75
N GLU A 327 -16.80 2.16 38.68
CA GLU A 327 -15.83 3.27 38.76
C GLU A 327 -14.84 3.24 37.59
N GLU A 328 -14.29 2.06 37.29
CA GLU A 328 -13.36 1.86 36.18
C GLU A 328 -14.01 2.11 34.81
N LEU A 329 -15.30 1.80 34.67
CA LEU A 329 -16.06 2.12 33.45
C LEU A 329 -16.25 3.63 33.26
N GLY A 330 -16.37 4.39 34.36
CA GLY A 330 -16.49 5.85 34.33
C GLY A 330 -15.20 6.58 33.96
N ASP A 331 -14.05 5.94 34.14
CA ASP A 331 -12.72 6.50 33.86
C ASP A 331 -12.27 6.36 32.39
N LEU A 332 -12.98 5.56 31.58
CA LEU A 332 -12.68 5.26 30.17
C LEU A 332 -13.27 6.30 29.19
#